data_AF-A0A397U0M5-F1
#
_entry.id   AF-A0A397U0M5-F1
#
_cell.length_a   1.000
_cell.length_b   1.000
_cell.length_c   1.000
_cell.angle_alpha   90.00
_cell.angle_beta   90.00
_cell.angle_gamma   90.00
#
_symmetry.space_group_name_H-M   'P 1'
#
loop_
_entity.id
_entity.type
_entity.pdbx_description
1 polymer ?
#
loop_
_entity_poly.entity_id
_entity_poly.type
_entity_poly.pdbx_seq_one_letter_code
_entity_poly.pdbx_strand_id
1 'polypeptide(L)'
;DFISSDGLYNMIKSQYPGVFRSGKDLFDVQLLRTHDTIKGFNLFMGILKELIVNAKSTATHSFIKKLADMKKLKRVYTQNIDNLEELVGFDVNWQFERVKNCKAQVVQLHGTLSKLRCNACTNICPFTSQYCEIFKEGGAPNCPECVERENTRVKQGRRPHFIGQLKPTVILYGDTHPKGLEISQIAKRDQDKADCLLIMGTSLRIPGVKDL
;
A
#
# COMPACT_ATOMS: atom_id res chain seq x y z
N ASP A 1 -0.28 -15.13 9.24
CA ASP A 1 -1.49 -14.40 8.81
C ASP A 1 -1.58 -13.11 9.63
N PHE A 2 -2.11 -12.01 9.10
CA PHE A 2 -2.19 -10.73 9.85
C PHE A 2 -3.00 -10.86 11.16
N ILE A 3 -3.85 -11.88 11.24
CA ILE A 3 -4.81 -12.16 12.31
C ILE A 3 -4.37 -13.35 13.18
N SER A 4 -3.17 -13.93 12.95
CA SER A 4 -2.72 -15.07 13.78
C SER A 4 -2.43 -14.66 15.22
N SER A 5 -2.61 -15.59 16.17
CA SER A 5 -2.44 -15.42 17.62
C SER A 5 -1.06 -14.88 18.04
N ASP A 6 -0.03 -15.09 17.22
CA ASP A 6 1.34 -14.59 17.47
C ASP A 6 1.74 -13.47 16.48
N GLY A 7 0.75 -12.85 15.82
CA GLY A 7 0.98 -11.92 14.71
C GLY A 7 1.39 -10.51 15.10
N LEU A 8 1.89 -9.76 14.12
CA LEU A 8 2.32 -8.36 14.19
C LEU A 8 1.30 -7.44 14.91
N TYR A 9 0.01 -7.72 14.77
CA TYR A 9 -1.06 -7.00 15.46
C TYR A 9 -0.94 -7.05 16.99
N ASN A 10 -0.67 -8.22 17.57
CA ASN A 10 -0.62 -8.39 19.03
C ASN A 10 0.58 -7.66 19.64
N MET A 11 1.69 -7.60 18.91
CA MET A 11 2.85 -6.79 19.29
C MET A 11 2.49 -5.29 19.35
N ILE A 12 1.80 -4.74 18.35
CA ILE A 12 1.35 -3.34 18.37
C ILE A 12 0.35 -3.10 19.50
N LYS A 13 -0.61 -4.01 19.69
CA LYS A 13 -1.60 -3.92 20.76
C LYS A 13 -0.95 -3.90 22.16
N SER A 14 0.14 -4.65 22.35
CA SER A 14 0.90 -4.65 23.60
C SER A 14 1.64 -3.33 23.84
N GLN A 15 2.14 -2.68 22.78
CA GLN A 15 2.84 -1.39 22.91
C GLN A 15 1.88 -0.20 23.04
N TYR A 16 0.67 -0.31 22.49
CA TYR A 16 -0.37 0.72 22.52
C TYR A 16 -1.68 0.16 23.12
N PRO A 17 -1.69 -0.18 24.42
CA PRO A 17 -2.84 -0.80 25.07
C PRO A 17 -4.06 0.12 25.04
N GLY A 18 -5.22 -0.41 24.65
CA GLY A 18 -6.48 0.33 24.57
C GLY A 18 -6.65 1.21 23.32
N VAL A 19 -5.61 1.36 22.51
CA VAL A 19 -5.63 2.19 21.27
C VAL A 19 -6.28 1.43 20.11
N PHE A 20 -5.88 0.17 19.90
CA PHE A 20 -6.41 -0.69 18.83
C PHE A 20 -7.23 -1.84 19.42
N ARG A 21 -8.48 -1.99 18.97
CA ARG A 21 -9.41 -3.04 19.43
C ARG A 21 -9.35 -4.25 18.51
N SER A 22 -9.16 -4.02 17.21
CA SER A 22 -9.02 -5.07 16.20
C SER A 22 -7.90 -4.78 15.20
N GLY A 23 -7.42 -5.81 14.50
CA GLY A 23 -6.47 -5.63 13.40
C GLY A 23 -7.02 -4.75 12.26
N LYS A 24 -8.34 -4.69 12.10
CA LYS A 24 -9.00 -3.78 11.15
C LYS A 24 -8.73 -2.32 11.48
N ASP A 25 -8.61 -1.97 12.77
CA ASP A 25 -8.43 -0.60 13.23
C ASP A 25 -7.08 -0.01 12.76
N LEU A 26 -6.06 -0.85 12.54
CA LEU A 26 -4.76 -0.45 11.98
C LEU A 26 -4.82 -0.08 10.49
N PHE A 27 -5.93 -0.41 9.83
CA PHE A 27 -6.13 -0.15 8.42
C PHE A 27 -7.35 0.74 8.17
N ASP A 28 -7.90 1.40 9.19
CA ASP A 28 -9.08 2.28 9.06
C ASP A 28 -8.67 3.76 9.10
N VAL A 29 -9.15 4.59 8.18
CA VAL A 29 -8.83 6.02 8.12
C VAL A 29 -9.08 6.76 9.44
N GLN A 30 -10.01 6.28 10.26
CA GLN A 30 -10.32 6.83 11.58
C GLN A 30 -9.10 6.80 12.54
N LEU A 31 -8.11 5.95 12.28
CA LEU A 31 -6.87 5.89 13.05
C LEU A 31 -6.00 7.14 12.87
N LEU A 32 -6.18 7.94 11.82
CA LEU A 32 -5.30 9.09 11.54
C LEU A 32 -5.72 10.36 12.32
N ARG A 33 -6.36 10.18 13.48
CA ARG A 33 -6.97 11.27 14.27
C ARG A 33 -6.16 11.69 15.48
N THR A 34 -5.60 10.75 16.23
CA THR A 34 -4.85 11.06 17.45
C THR A 34 -3.36 10.79 17.24
N HIS A 35 -2.55 11.42 18.07
CA HIS A 35 -1.10 11.27 18.00
C HIS A 35 -0.65 9.81 18.25
N ASP A 36 -1.27 9.13 19.22
CA ASP A 36 -0.90 7.76 19.57
C ASP A 36 -1.32 6.73 18.51
N THR A 37 -2.50 6.90 17.90
CA THR A 37 -2.94 6.04 16.80
C THR A 37 -2.07 6.21 15.56
N ILE A 38 -1.63 7.44 15.27
CA ILE A 38 -0.67 7.72 14.18
C ILE A 38 0.68 7.07 14.46
N LYS A 39 1.20 7.19 15.70
CA LYS A 39 2.47 6.55 16.09
C LYS A 39 2.41 5.03 15.98
N GLY A 40 1.36 4.41 16.51
CA GLY A 40 1.16 2.96 16.42
C GLY A 40 1.02 2.48 14.97
N PHE A 41 0.34 3.24 14.12
CA PHE A 41 0.25 2.97 12.69
C PHE A 41 1.60 3.08 11.97
N ASN A 42 2.36 4.14 12.24
CA ASN A 42 3.68 4.31 11.62
C ASN A 42 4.62 3.17 12.01
N LEU A 43 4.65 2.81 13.29
CA LEU A 43 5.41 1.67 13.80
C LEU A 43 5.02 0.39 13.06
N PHE A 44 3.71 0.13 12.97
CA PHE A 44 3.20 -1.04 12.26
C PHE A 44 3.66 -1.07 10.80
N MET A 45 3.56 0.05 10.09
CA MET A 45 3.97 0.14 8.68
C MET A 45 5.49 -0.04 8.50
N GLY A 46 6.30 0.47 9.42
CA GLY A 46 7.76 0.25 9.43
C GLY A 46 8.11 -1.23 9.61
N ILE A 47 7.53 -1.89 10.62
CA ILE A 47 7.82 -3.32 10.88
C ILE A 47 7.29 -4.19 9.74
N LEU A 48 6.10 -3.89 9.24
CA LEU A 48 5.54 -4.61 8.09
C LEU A 48 6.42 -4.48 6.85
N LYS A 49 6.95 -3.28 6.59
CA LYS A 49 7.89 -3.05 5.48
C LYS A 49 9.13 -3.92 5.61
N GLU A 50 9.72 -3.99 6.79
CA GLU A 50 10.89 -4.84 7.06
C GLU A 50 10.60 -6.34 6.84
N LEU A 51 9.43 -6.81 7.29
CA LEU A 51 9.01 -8.20 7.04
C LEU A 51 8.82 -8.49 5.55
N ILE A 52 8.23 -7.56 4.79
CA ILE A 52 8.02 -7.71 3.35
C ILE A 52 9.35 -7.79 2.59
N VAL A 53 10.33 -6.96 2.94
CA VAL A 53 11.66 -6.97 2.29
C VAL A 53 12.36 -8.32 2.45
N ASN A 54 12.13 -9.00 3.57
CA ASN A 54 12.71 -10.31 3.86
C ASN A 54 11.83 -11.50 3.42
N ALA A 55 10.62 -11.23 2.92
CA ALA A 55 9.68 -12.27 2.50
C ALA A 55 10.08 -12.88 1.15
N LYS A 56 9.63 -14.11 0.93
CA LYS A 56 9.80 -14.83 -0.33
C LYS A 56 8.43 -15.05 -0.98
N SER A 57 8.41 -15.05 -2.31
CA SER A 57 7.21 -15.43 -3.05
C SER A 57 6.79 -16.86 -2.71
N THR A 58 5.48 -17.09 -2.56
CA THR A 58 4.92 -18.42 -2.26
C THR A 58 4.73 -19.26 -3.53
N ALA A 59 4.45 -20.57 -3.36
CA ALA A 59 4.09 -21.44 -4.48
C ALA A 59 2.88 -20.93 -5.29
N THR A 60 1.93 -20.24 -4.64
CA THR A 60 0.78 -19.60 -5.30
C THR A 60 1.22 -18.51 -6.28
N HIS A 61 2.20 -17.69 -5.91
CA HIS A 61 2.75 -16.67 -6.80
C HIS A 61 3.37 -17.31 -8.05
N SER A 62 4.15 -18.38 -7.87
CA SER A 62 4.74 -19.14 -8.97
C SER A 62 3.68 -19.83 -9.84
N PHE A 63 2.60 -20.34 -9.25
CA PHE A 63 1.47 -20.91 -9.99
C PHE A 63 0.78 -19.85 -10.86
N ILE A 64 0.47 -18.68 -10.30
CA ILE A 64 -0.15 -17.57 -11.03
C ILE A 64 0.78 -17.09 -12.16
N LYS A 65 2.09 -17.01 -11.90
CA LYS A 65 3.09 -16.67 -12.92
C LYS A 65 3.10 -17.67 -14.08
N LYS A 66 3.04 -18.97 -13.80
CA LYS A 66 2.93 -20.01 -14.86
C LYS A 66 1.69 -19.81 -15.73
N LEU A 67 0.54 -19.46 -15.15
CA LEU A 67 -0.66 -19.13 -15.94
C LEU A 67 -0.43 -17.92 -16.86
N ALA A 68 0.30 -16.90 -16.37
CA ALA A 68 0.67 -15.75 -17.18
C ALA A 68 1.59 -16.11 -18.36
N ASP A 69 2.60 -16.93 -18.09
CA ASP A 69 3.57 -17.37 -19.11
C ASP A 69 2.91 -18.24 -20.19
N MET A 70 1.89 -19.02 -19.80
CA MET A 70 1.03 -19.77 -20.71
C MET A 70 -0.02 -18.90 -21.44
N LYS A 71 -0.04 -17.58 -21.21
CA LYS A 71 -1.03 -16.63 -21.74
C LYS A 71 -2.48 -16.96 -21.35
N LYS A 72 -2.67 -17.64 -20.22
CA LYS A 72 -3.98 -18.00 -19.65
C LYS A 72 -4.41 -17.09 -18.50
N LEU A 73 -3.56 -16.18 -18.04
CA LEU A 73 -3.90 -15.22 -17.01
C LEU A 73 -4.37 -13.90 -17.62
N LYS A 74 -5.58 -13.48 -17.24
CA LYS A 74 -6.10 -12.17 -17.65
C LYS A 74 -5.53 -11.03 -16.81
N ARG A 75 -5.65 -11.14 -15.48
CA ARG A 75 -5.22 -10.14 -14.50
C ARG A 75 -5.13 -10.80 -13.12
N VAL A 76 -4.24 -10.30 -12.28
CA VAL A 76 -4.26 -10.52 -10.83
C VAL A 76 -4.82 -9.27 -10.16
N TYR A 77 -5.91 -9.41 -9.42
CA TYR A 77 -6.39 -8.37 -8.51
C TYR A 77 -5.95 -8.76 -7.10
N THR A 78 -4.97 -8.04 -6.55
CA THR A 78 -4.38 -8.36 -5.25
C THR A 78 -4.84 -7.36 -4.19
N GLN A 79 -5.31 -7.87 -3.06
CA GLN A 79 -5.62 -7.07 -1.87
C GLN A 79 -4.36 -6.83 -1.01
N ASN A 80 -3.27 -7.54 -1.30
CA ASN A 80 -2.02 -7.43 -0.57
C ASN A 80 -1.29 -6.15 -0.96
N ILE A 81 -0.48 -5.65 -0.03
CA ILE A 81 0.31 -4.40 -0.17
C ILE A 81 1.82 -4.67 -0.24
N ASP A 82 2.20 -5.95 -0.30
CA ASP A 82 3.57 -6.45 -0.19
C ASP A 82 4.33 -6.49 -1.53
N ASN A 83 3.63 -6.47 -2.66
CA ASN A 83 4.21 -6.62 -4.01
C ASN A 83 5.01 -7.91 -4.21
N LEU A 84 4.73 -9.01 -3.50
CA LEU A 84 5.47 -10.27 -3.71
C LEU A 84 5.30 -10.86 -5.12
N GLU A 85 4.28 -10.43 -5.87
CA GLU A 85 4.13 -10.72 -7.30
C GLU A 85 5.32 -10.23 -8.15
N GLU A 86 5.98 -9.14 -7.75
CA GLU A 86 7.17 -8.60 -8.43
C GLU A 86 8.33 -9.60 -8.40
N LEU A 87 8.48 -10.34 -7.30
CA LEU A 87 9.57 -11.31 -7.12
C LEU A 87 9.50 -12.49 -8.09
N VAL A 88 8.32 -12.76 -8.66
CA VAL A 88 8.14 -13.79 -9.71
C VAL A 88 8.07 -13.19 -11.11
N GLY A 89 8.42 -11.91 -11.27
CA GLY A 89 8.53 -11.25 -12.56
C GLY A 89 7.22 -10.70 -13.13
N PHE A 90 6.24 -10.38 -12.28
CA PHE A 90 5.12 -9.54 -12.70
C PHE A 90 5.50 -8.06 -12.69
N ASP A 91 5.01 -7.30 -13.66
CA ASP A 91 5.07 -5.84 -13.61
C ASP A 91 4.00 -5.29 -12.65
N VAL A 92 4.47 -4.76 -11.53
CA VAL A 92 3.67 -4.10 -10.47
C VAL A 92 3.81 -2.56 -10.51
N ASN A 93 4.64 -2.03 -11.40
CA ASN A 93 4.91 -0.60 -11.57
C ASN A 93 4.13 -0.04 -12.76
N TRP A 94 2.88 -0.44 -12.86
CA TRP A 94 2.01 -0.06 -13.95
C TRP A 94 1.46 1.36 -13.76
N GLN A 95 1.43 2.09 -14.86
CA GLN A 95 0.70 3.35 -14.98
C GLN A 95 -0.61 3.05 -15.69
N PHE A 96 -1.69 3.76 -15.35
CA PHE A 96 -2.92 3.68 -16.13
C PHE A 96 -2.67 4.37 -17.48
N GLU A 97 -1.99 3.67 -18.40
CA GLU A 97 -2.08 4.00 -19.81
C GLU A 97 -3.53 3.73 -20.20
N ARG A 98 -4.30 4.81 -20.43
CA ARG A 98 -5.73 4.85 -20.85
C ARG A 98 -6.43 3.48 -20.73
N VAL A 99 -7.39 3.32 -19.83
CA VAL A 99 -8.16 2.07 -19.54
C VAL A 99 -8.33 1.10 -20.71
N LYS A 100 -8.59 1.59 -21.94
CA LYS A 100 -8.65 0.78 -23.17
C LYS A 100 -7.42 -0.08 -23.47
N ASN A 101 -6.22 0.32 -23.06
CA ASN A 101 -4.95 -0.35 -23.35
C ASN A 101 -4.19 -0.78 -22.10
N CYS A 102 -4.85 -0.91 -20.94
CA CYS A 102 -4.14 -1.28 -19.72
C CYS A 102 -3.53 -2.68 -19.80
N LYS A 103 -2.20 -2.72 -19.84
CA LYS A 103 -1.37 -3.94 -19.90
C LYS A 103 -0.95 -4.47 -18.53
N ALA A 104 -1.31 -3.80 -17.44
CA ALA A 104 -0.92 -4.19 -16.08
C ALA A 104 -1.25 -5.65 -15.81
N GLN A 105 -0.31 -6.51 -15.43
CA GLN A 105 -0.70 -7.90 -15.13
C GLN A 105 -1.27 -8.03 -13.71
N VAL A 106 -0.86 -7.14 -12.82
CA VAL A 106 -1.27 -7.08 -11.43
C VAL A 106 -1.92 -5.73 -11.17
N VAL A 107 -3.00 -5.72 -10.40
CA VAL A 107 -3.68 -4.51 -9.91
C VAL A 107 -3.70 -4.58 -8.39
N GLN A 108 -2.94 -3.70 -7.73
CA GLN A 108 -2.98 -3.57 -6.28
C GLN A 108 -4.20 -2.76 -5.84
N LEU A 109 -5.16 -3.44 -5.21
CA LEU A 109 -6.44 -2.84 -4.80
C LEU A 109 -6.31 -1.93 -3.57
N HIS A 110 -5.31 -2.16 -2.72
CA HIS A 110 -5.07 -1.40 -1.49
C HIS A 110 -3.76 -0.61 -1.52
N GLY A 111 -3.25 -0.32 -2.72
CA GLY A 111 -1.96 0.35 -2.88
C GLY A 111 -0.78 -0.54 -2.51
N THR A 112 0.32 0.06 -2.04
CA THR A 112 1.59 -0.66 -1.85
C THR A 112 2.47 -0.02 -0.78
N LEU A 113 3.31 -0.83 -0.13
CA LEU A 113 4.39 -0.41 0.78
C LEU A 113 5.74 -0.18 0.09
N SER A 114 5.78 -0.24 -1.24
CA SER A 114 7.00 0.10 -2.00
C SER A 114 7.29 1.60 -2.03
N LYS A 115 6.27 2.45 -1.85
CA LYS A 115 6.34 3.90 -2.06
C LYS A 115 5.71 4.68 -0.90
N LEU A 116 6.21 5.90 -0.72
CA LEU A 116 5.67 6.92 0.16
C LEU A 116 5.16 8.10 -0.67
N ARG A 117 4.15 8.80 -0.18
CA ARG A 117 3.57 10.02 -0.76
C ARG A 117 3.60 11.14 0.27
N CYS A 118 4.05 12.31 -0.14
CA CYS A 118 3.99 13.52 0.67
C CYS A 118 2.55 14.03 0.83
N ASN A 119 2.13 14.35 2.05
CA ASN A 119 0.81 14.93 2.31
C ASN A 119 0.66 16.41 1.89
N ALA A 120 1.76 17.11 1.59
CA ALA A 120 1.74 18.52 1.20
C ALA A 120 1.95 18.71 -0.30
N CYS A 121 3.08 18.23 -0.84
CA CYS A 121 3.41 18.43 -2.26
C CYS A 121 2.99 17.26 -3.16
N THR A 122 2.46 16.18 -2.59
CA THR A 122 2.02 14.96 -3.30
C THR A 122 3.12 14.17 -4.01
N ASN A 123 4.38 14.59 -3.91
CA ASN A 123 5.51 13.85 -4.48
C ASN A 123 5.57 12.42 -3.95
N ILE A 124 5.97 11.49 -4.82
CA ILE A 124 6.08 10.07 -4.52
C ILE A 124 7.56 9.69 -4.54
N CYS A 125 8.02 8.99 -3.50
CA CYS A 125 9.37 8.46 -3.41
C CYS A 125 9.37 7.01 -2.93
N PRO A 126 10.46 6.25 -3.15
CA PRO A 126 10.57 4.90 -2.61
C PRO A 126 10.51 4.87 -1.06
N PHE A 127 9.93 3.81 -0.51
CA PHE A 127 10.00 3.53 0.93
C PHE A 127 11.32 2.82 1.24
N THR A 128 12.36 3.61 1.47
CA THR A 128 13.74 3.15 1.73
C THR A 128 13.92 2.63 3.15
N SER A 129 15.01 1.89 3.39
CA SER A 129 15.39 1.43 4.73
C SER A 129 15.59 2.58 5.72
N GLN A 130 16.13 3.71 5.28
CA GLN A 130 16.27 4.90 6.13
C GLN A 130 14.92 5.43 6.63
N TYR A 131 13.93 5.53 5.73
CA TYR A 131 12.59 5.92 6.15
C TYR A 131 11.96 4.84 7.03
N CYS A 132 12.22 3.56 6.75
CA CYS A 132 11.70 2.45 7.53
C CYS A 132 12.07 2.56 9.02
N GLU A 133 13.30 2.94 9.35
CA GLU A 133 13.73 3.15 10.75
C GLU A 133 12.92 4.26 11.43
N ILE A 134 12.71 5.40 10.76
CA ILE A 134 11.88 6.50 11.30
C ILE A 134 10.44 6.04 11.56
N PHE A 135 9.88 5.24 10.66
CA PHE A 135 8.55 4.65 10.85
C PHE A 135 8.54 3.69 12.05
N LYS A 136 9.58 2.86 12.23
CA LYS A 136 9.74 1.96 13.39
C LYS A 136 9.90 2.69 14.73
N GLU A 137 10.22 3.98 14.72
CA GLU A 137 10.19 4.83 15.92
C GLU A 137 8.80 5.47 16.16
N GLY A 138 7.81 5.16 15.30
CA GLY A 138 6.48 5.77 15.28
C GLY A 138 6.43 7.13 14.58
N GLY A 139 7.55 7.58 13.98
CA GLY A 139 7.65 8.86 13.28
C GLY A 139 7.15 8.82 11.84
N ALA A 140 7.06 10.01 11.23
CA ALA A 140 6.83 10.18 9.80
C ALA A 140 7.95 11.07 9.22
N PRO A 141 8.73 10.60 8.24
CA PRO A 141 9.85 11.37 7.68
C PRO A 141 9.36 12.66 7.00
N ASN A 142 10.16 13.72 7.08
CA ASN A 142 9.95 14.93 6.29
C ASN A 142 10.19 14.66 4.80
N CYS A 143 9.39 15.28 3.95
CA CYS A 143 9.53 15.17 2.51
C CYS A 143 10.77 15.96 2.02
N PRO A 144 11.74 15.31 1.34
CA PRO A 144 12.96 15.98 0.86
C PRO A 144 12.66 17.18 -0.04
N GLU A 145 11.72 17.03 -0.98
CA GLU A 145 11.29 18.12 -1.88
C GLU A 145 10.74 19.33 -1.12
N CYS A 146 10.00 19.10 -0.03
CA CYS A 146 9.48 20.19 0.79
C CYS A 146 10.60 20.87 1.57
N VAL A 147 11.55 20.11 2.11
CA VAL A 147 12.74 20.63 2.81
C VAL A 147 13.60 21.46 1.87
N GLU A 148 13.88 20.98 0.66
CA GLU A 148 14.63 21.73 -0.34
C GLU A 148 13.93 23.02 -0.74
N ARG A 149 12.61 22.96 -0.96
CA ARG A 149 11.80 24.14 -1.28
C ARG A 149 11.82 25.17 -0.16
N GLU A 150 11.70 24.73 1.09
CA GLU A 150 11.81 25.60 2.25
C GLU A 150 13.20 26.26 2.32
N ASN A 151 14.27 25.46 2.24
CA ASN A 151 15.66 25.93 2.29
C ASN A 151 15.94 27.01 1.23
N THR A 152 15.51 26.80 -0.02
CA THR A 152 15.67 27.79 -1.09
C THR A 152 14.89 29.08 -0.80
N ARG A 153 13.70 28.99 -0.20
CA ARG A 153 12.91 30.19 0.15
C ARG A 153 13.53 30.98 1.28
N VAL A 154 14.00 30.32 2.33
CA VAL A 154 14.67 30.97 3.47
C VAL A 154 15.93 31.67 2.99
N LYS A 155 16.74 31.03 2.13
CA LYS A 155 17.92 31.66 1.50
C LYS A 155 17.58 32.90 0.67
N GLN A 156 16.37 32.98 0.12
CA GLN A 156 15.86 34.14 -0.61
C GLN A 156 15.23 35.23 0.29
N GLY A 157 15.34 35.11 1.62
CA GLY A 157 14.71 36.04 2.57
C GLY A 157 13.18 35.96 2.59
N ARG A 158 12.59 34.89 2.05
CA ARG A 158 11.14 34.67 2.02
C ARG A 158 10.68 33.89 3.24
N ARG A 159 9.40 34.05 3.61
CA ARG A 159 8.78 33.28 4.70
C ARG A 159 8.94 31.76 4.47
N PRO A 160 9.30 30.98 5.52
CA PRO A 160 9.33 29.53 5.49
C PRO A 160 8.00 28.93 5.02
N HIS A 161 8.08 27.77 4.38
CA HIS A 161 6.91 27.06 3.88
C HIS A 161 6.72 25.75 4.65
N PHE A 162 5.49 25.25 4.70
CA PHE A 162 5.17 24.01 5.41
C PHE A 162 5.95 22.82 4.82
N ILE A 163 6.64 22.07 5.67
CA ILE A 163 7.32 20.83 5.31
C ILE A 163 6.31 19.68 5.43
N GLY A 164 5.97 19.06 4.30
CA GLY A 164 5.10 17.89 4.31
C GLY A 164 5.78 16.65 4.90
N GLN A 165 4.97 15.75 5.43
CA GLN A 165 5.41 14.44 5.91
C GLN A 165 5.09 13.36 4.87
N LEU A 166 5.98 12.37 4.78
CA LEU A 166 5.82 11.20 3.94
C LEU A 166 4.91 10.17 4.62
N LYS A 167 3.92 9.66 3.88
CA LYS A 167 3.00 8.62 4.31
C LYS A 167 3.03 7.42 3.35
N PRO A 168 2.82 6.18 3.81
CA PRO A 168 2.73 5.03 2.92
C PRO A 168 1.61 5.19 1.89
N THR A 169 1.78 4.65 0.68
CA THR A 169 0.74 4.66 -0.36
C THR A 169 -0.30 3.56 -0.20
N VAL A 170 -0.47 3.06 1.02
CA VAL A 170 -1.49 2.06 1.39
C VAL A 170 -2.84 2.76 1.48
N ILE A 171 -3.87 2.13 0.92
CA ILE A 171 -5.24 2.62 0.97
C ILE A 171 -5.93 2.01 2.18
N LEU A 172 -6.44 2.87 3.07
CA LEU A 172 -7.12 2.47 4.30
C LEU A 172 -8.62 2.27 4.06
N TYR A 173 -9.29 1.52 4.93
CA TYR A 173 -10.74 1.42 4.97
C TYR A 173 -11.34 2.80 5.22
N GLY A 174 -12.39 3.11 4.46
CA GLY A 174 -13.02 4.43 4.48
C GLY A 174 -12.28 5.49 3.66
N ASP A 175 -11.11 5.17 3.09
CA ASP A 175 -10.40 6.06 2.18
C ASP A 175 -10.85 5.85 0.72
N THR A 176 -10.66 6.88 -0.11
CA THR A 176 -10.99 6.82 -1.54
C THR A 176 -9.77 6.39 -2.34
N HIS A 177 -9.88 5.31 -3.10
CA HIS A 177 -8.80 4.87 -3.98
C HIS A 177 -8.58 5.93 -5.08
N PRO A 178 -7.36 6.50 -5.23
CA PRO A 178 -7.10 7.61 -6.16
C PRO A 178 -7.34 7.25 -7.63
N LYS A 179 -7.25 5.95 -7.94
CA LYS A 179 -7.51 5.38 -9.27
C LYS A 179 -8.71 4.43 -9.29
N GLY A 180 -9.66 4.62 -8.36
CA GLY A 180 -10.76 3.69 -8.13
C GLY A 180 -11.65 3.52 -9.37
N LEU A 181 -11.94 4.62 -10.08
CA LEU A 181 -12.73 4.60 -11.31
C LEU A 181 -12.07 3.75 -12.39
N GLU A 182 -10.77 3.93 -12.61
CA GLU A 182 -10.04 3.19 -13.62
C GLU A 182 -9.91 1.71 -13.27
N ILE A 183 -9.73 1.37 -11.99
CA ILE A 183 -9.75 -0.03 -11.52
C ILE A 183 -11.12 -0.66 -11.83
N SER A 184 -12.23 0.00 -11.47
CA SER A 184 -13.58 -0.49 -11.73
C SER A 184 -13.86 -0.69 -13.22
N GLN A 185 -13.39 0.22 -14.08
CA GLN A 185 -13.57 0.07 -15.53
C GLN A 185 -12.76 -1.09 -16.12
N ILE A 186 -11.54 -1.33 -15.62
CA ILE A 186 -10.75 -2.50 -16.04
C ILE A 186 -11.41 -3.79 -15.53
N ALA A 187 -11.80 -3.83 -14.26
CA ALA A 187 -12.50 -4.94 -13.63
C ALA A 187 -13.68 -5.41 -14.48
N LYS A 188 -14.59 -4.49 -14.81
CA LYS A 188 -15.77 -4.77 -15.65
C LYS A 188 -15.37 -5.33 -17.02
N ARG A 189 -14.38 -4.74 -17.67
CA ARG A 189 -13.91 -5.21 -18.98
C ARG A 189 -13.25 -6.60 -18.90
N ASP A 190 -12.51 -6.87 -17.84
CA ASP A 190 -11.86 -8.17 -17.65
C ASP A 190 -12.91 -9.23 -17.32
N GLN A 191 -13.96 -8.89 -16.56
CA GLN A 191 -15.12 -9.74 -16.29
C GLN A 191 -15.84 -10.16 -17.58
N ASP A 192 -16.08 -9.22 -18.51
CA ASP A 192 -16.70 -9.52 -19.81
C ASP A 192 -15.88 -10.49 -20.69
N LYS A 193 -14.57 -10.63 -20.41
CA LYS A 193 -13.62 -11.40 -21.24
C LYS A 193 -13.09 -12.65 -20.56
N ALA A 194 -13.21 -12.75 -19.25
CA ALA A 194 -12.74 -13.88 -18.48
C ALA A 194 -13.73 -15.04 -18.65
N ASP A 195 -13.18 -16.24 -18.79
CA ASP A 195 -13.93 -17.50 -18.81
C ASP A 195 -13.89 -18.21 -17.44
N CYS A 196 -13.02 -17.76 -16.53
CA CYS A 196 -12.85 -18.32 -15.20
C CYS A 196 -12.39 -17.25 -14.19
N LEU A 197 -12.90 -17.34 -12.95
CA LEU A 197 -12.47 -16.56 -11.80
C LEU A 197 -11.86 -17.49 -10.74
N LEU A 198 -10.62 -17.21 -10.35
CA LEU A 198 -9.93 -17.91 -9.27
C LEU A 198 -9.81 -17.00 -8.05
N ILE A 199 -10.35 -17.45 -6.91
CA ILE A 199 -10.28 -16.73 -5.64
C ILE A 199 -9.36 -17.52 -4.71
N MET A 200 -8.28 -16.90 -4.24
CA MET A 200 -7.25 -17.57 -3.44
C MET A 200 -6.86 -16.71 -2.23
N GLY A 201 -6.84 -17.31 -1.04
CA GLY A 201 -6.24 -16.68 0.14
C GLY A 201 -6.92 -15.40 0.63
N THR A 202 -8.24 -15.23 0.40
CA THR A 202 -9.01 -14.09 0.89
C THR A 202 -10.36 -14.52 1.45
N SER A 203 -10.83 -13.81 2.48
CA SER A 203 -12.16 -14.01 3.07
C SER A 203 -13.25 -13.15 2.40
N LEU A 204 -12.89 -12.24 1.49
CA LEU A 204 -13.80 -11.31 0.79
C LEU A 204 -14.70 -10.47 1.71
N ARG A 205 -14.29 -10.25 2.97
CA ARG A 205 -15.10 -9.52 3.96
C ARG A 205 -15.01 -8.00 3.86
N ILE A 206 -14.02 -7.49 3.13
CA ILE A 206 -13.76 -6.05 3.01
C ILE A 206 -14.66 -5.49 1.91
N PRO A 207 -15.49 -4.45 2.19
CA PRO A 207 -16.39 -3.87 1.20
C PRO A 207 -15.71 -3.20 0.00
N GLY A 208 -14.39 -3.02 0.05
CA GLY A 208 -13.58 -2.55 -1.05
C GLY A 208 -13.64 -3.53 -2.22
N VAL A 209 -14.11 -3.02 -3.36
CA VAL A 209 -14.30 -3.77 -4.61
C VAL A 209 -15.34 -4.89 -4.52
N LYS A 210 -16.46 -4.63 -3.82
CA LYS A 210 -17.63 -5.52 -3.83
C LYS A 210 -18.31 -5.69 -5.20
N ASP A 211 -17.99 -4.82 -6.16
CA ASP A 211 -18.53 -4.86 -7.52
C ASP A 211 -17.50 -5.38 -8.55
N LEU A 212 -16.47 -6.12 -8.12
CA LEU A 212 -15.54 -6.85 -9.01
C LEU A 212 -16.15 -8.18 -9.47
#